data_AF-A0A1Y2JK98-F1
#
_entry.id   AF-A0A1Y2JK98-F1
#
_cell.length_a   1.000
_cell.length_b   1.000
_cell.length_c   1.000
_cell.angle_alpha   90.00
_cell.angle_beta   90.00
_cell.angle_gamma   90.00
#
_symmetry.space_group_name_H-M   'P 1'
#
loop_
_entity.id
_entity.type
_entity.pdbx_description
1 polymer ?
#
loop_
_entity_poly.entity_id
_entity_poly.type
_entity_poly.pdbx_seq_one_letter_code
_entity_poly.pdbx_strand_id
1 'polypeptide(L)' 'MRANDTITLIEAYDAMRIFVETVWRRMDKPQEEVAFLLAGLKWADGSPVDPAMWQNWLEAAQSVREEEASAP' A
#
# COMPACT_ATOMS: atom_id res chain seq x y z
N MET A 1 -1.89 17.87 1.09
CA MET A 1 -3.06 17.10 1.53
C MET A 1 -3.34 17.43 2.98
N ARG A 2 -4.62 17.47 3.36
CA ARG A 2 -5.10 17.51 4.74
C ARG A 2 -5.36 16.07 5.23
N ALA A 3 -5.49 15.88 6.54
CA ALA A 3 -5.68 14.57 7.14
C ALA A 3 -6.97 13.86 6.67
N ASN A 4 -8.01 14.62 6.32
CA ASN A 4 -9.31 14.10 5.90
C ASN A 4 -9.50 14.14 4.37
N ASP A 5 -8.44 14.37 3.59
CA ASP A 5 -8.54 14.27 2.13
C ASP A 5 -8.72 12.78 1.76
N THR A 6 -9.71 12.49 0.92
CA THR A 6 -9.99 11.12 0.47
C THR A 6 -9.23 10.79 -0.81
N ILE A 7 -8.73 9.58 -0.91
CA ILE A 7 -8.11 9.00 -2.10
C ILE A 7 -8.77 7.66 -2.43
N THR A 8 -8.69 7.24 -3.68
CA THR A 8 -9.16 5.91 -4.12
C THR A 8 -8.30 4.80 -3.51
N LEU A 9 -8.82 3.57 -3.47
CA LEU A 9 -8.07 2.39 -2.97
C LEU A 9 -6.78 2.14 -3.76
N ILE A 10 -6.79 2.46 -5.06
CA ILE A 10 -5.63 2.35 -5.95
C ILE A 10 -4.58 3.41 -5.58
N GLU A 11 -5.00 4.67 -5.43
CA GLU A 11 -4.09 5.75 -5.03
C GLU A 11 -3.49 5.50 -3.64
N ALA A 12 -4.26 4.95 -2.70
CA ALA A 12 -3.78 4.58 -1.38
C ALA A 12 -2.75 3.44 -1.42
N TYR A 13 -2.97 2.45 -2.28
CA TYR A 13 -2.02 1.35 -2.51
C TYR A 13 -0.70 1.87 -3.09
N ASP A 14 -0.77 2.74 -4.10
CA ASP A 14 0.41 3.38 -4.67
C ASP A 14 1.13 4.28 -3.67
N ALA A 15 0.39 5.05 -2.87
CA ALA A 15 0.94 5.89 -1.82
C ALA A 15 1.70 5.05 -0.78
N MET A 16 1.15 3.91 -0.35
CA MET A 16 1.81 2.97 0.56
C MET A 16 3.12 2.43 -0.05
N ARG A 17 3.09 1.97 -1.31
CA ARG A 17 4.29 1.47 -2.00
C ARG A 17 5.39 2.53 -2.06
N ILE A 18 5.04 3.76 -2.46
CA ILE A 18 5.97 4.89 -2.57
C ILE A 18 6.52 5.27 -1.19
N PHE A 19 5.67 5.29 -0.16
CA PHE A 19 6.07 5.61 1.20
C PHE A 19 7.10 4.60 1.73
N VAL A 20 6.83 3.29 1.61
CA VAL A 20 7.74 2.23 2.04
C VAL A 20 9.08 2.33 1.30
N GLU A 21 9.06 2.49 -0.03
CA GLU A 21 10.27 2.66 -0.84
C GLU A 21 11.11 3.87 -0.37
N THR A 22 10.44 4.98 -0.07
CA THR A 22 11.09 6.22 0.38
C THR A 22 11.72 6.06 1.76
N VAL A 23 10.99 5.47 2.72
CA VAL A 23 11.50 5.23 4.07
C VAL A 23 12.67 4.25 4.04
N TRP A 24 12.57 3.18 3.25
CA TRP A 24 13.64 2.19 3.13
C TRP A 24 14.94 2.79 2.61
N ARG A 25 14.86 3.60 1.53
CA ARG A 25 16.02 4.32 0.99
C ARG A 25 16.66 5.26 2.02
N ARG A 26 15.88 5.89 2.90
CA ARG A 26 16.40 6.80 3.94
C ARG A 26 17.13 6.06 5.07
N MET A 27 16.81 4.80 5.32
CA MET A 27 17.46 3.99 6.34
C MET A 27 18.81 3.40 5.89
N ASP A 28 19.23 3.66 4.65
CA ASP A 28 20.44 3.10 4.05
C ASP A 28 20.51 1.55 4.15
N LYS A 29 19.35 0.91 4.07
CA LYS A 29 19.24 -0.55 4.06
C LYS A 29 19.45 -1.12 2.65
N PRO A 30 19.97 -2.35 2.54
CA PRO A 30 20.07 -3.04 1.26
C PRO A 30 18.73 -3.06 0.54
N GLN A 31 18.72 -2.73 -0.75
CA GLN A 31 17.48 -2.63 -1.53
C GLN A 31 16.91 -4.03 -1.81
N GLU A 32 17.76 -5.05 -1.82
CA GLU A 32 17.41 -6.44 -2.07
C GLU A 32 16.44 -6.97 -1.00
N GLU A 33 16.55 -6.48 0.23
CA GLU A 33 15.68 -6.87 1.36
C GLU A 33 14.23 -6.41 1.17
N VAL A 34 13.98 -5.34 0.40
CA VAL A 34 12.64 -4.79 0.14
C VAL A 34 12.17 -5.00 -1.30
N ALA A 35 13.08 -5.39 -2.20
CA ALA A 35 12.84 -5.48 -3.63
C ALA A 35 11.68 -6.43 -3.99
N PHE A 36 11.57 -7.58 -3.33
CA PHE A 36 10.49 -8.54 -3.58
C PHE A 36 9.12 -7.95 -3.25
N LEU A 37 9.00 -7.29 -2.09
CA LEU A 37 7.77 -6.60 -1.69
C LEU A 37 7.42 -5.51 -2.71
N LEU A 38 8.35 -4.61 -3.01
CA LEU A 38 8.09 -3.50 -3.94
C LEU A 38 7.77 -3.99 -5.35
N ALA A 39 8.35 -5.11 -5.79
CA ALA A 39 8.07 -5.70 -7.09
C ALA A 39 6.64 -6.26 -7.16
N GLY A 40 6.17 -6.99 -6.13
CA GLY A 40 4.80 -7.52 -6.07
C GLY A 40 3.74 -6.40 -6.01
N LEU A 41 4.08 -5.26 -5.41
CA LEU A 41 3.20 -4.09 -5.32
C LEU A 41 3.12 -3.25 -6.60
N LYS A 42 3.98 -3.47 -7.61
CA LYS A 42 3.91 -2.70 -8.88
C LYS A 42 2.69 -3.10 -9.69
N TRP A 43 2.20 -2.20 -10.54
CA TRP A 43 1.13 -2.49 -11.50
C TRP A 43 1.66 -3.16 -12.77
N ALA A 44 0.89 -4.12 -13.29
CA ALA A 44 0.98 -4.71 -14.62
C ALA A 44 -0.43 -4.80 -15.21
N ASP A 45 -0.66 -4.10 -16.32
CA ASP A 45 -1.89 -4.20 -17.13
C ASP A 45 -3.20 -4.19 -16.34
N GLY A 46 -3.40 -3.16 -15.50
CA GLY A 46 -4.66 -2.94 -14.78
C GLY A 46 -4.81 -3.73 -13.47
N SER A 47 -3.81 -4.48 -13.03
CA SER A 47 -3.74 -5.11 -11.70
C SER A 47 -2.32 -5.08 -11.14
N PRO A 48 -2.09 -5.24 -9.82
CA PRO A 48 -0.73 -5.45 -9.32
C PRO A 48 -0.10 -6.73 -9.87
N VAL A 49 1.23 -6.73 -10.00
CA VAL A 49 2.03 -7.87 -10.49
C VAL A 49 1.75 -9.13 -9.68
N ASP A 50 1.49 -8.98 -8.38
CA ASP A 50 0.97 -10.04 -7.52
C ASP A 50 -0.50 -9.76 -7.15
N PRO A 51 -1.47 -10.48 -7.76
CA PRO A 51 -2.88 -10.34 -7.43
C PRO A 51 -3.23 -10.65 -5.97
N ALA A 52 -2.46 -11.51 -5.29
CA ALA A 52 -2.70 -11.83 -3.88
C ALA A 52 -2.38 -10.62 -2.98
N MET A 53 -1.37 -9.83 -3.33
CA MET A 53 -1.06 -8.58 -2.62
C MET A 53 -2.21 -7.57 -2.73
N TRP A 54 -2.87 -7.51 -3.89
CA TRP A 54 -4.05 -6.66 -4.06
C TRP A 54 -5.22 -7.12 -3.19
N GLN A 55 -5.48 -8.43 -3.14
CA GLN A 55 -6.55 -8.96 -2.31
C GLN A 55 -6.28 -8.68 -0.82
N ASN A 56 -5.07 -8.94 -0.34
CA ASN A 56 -4.66 -8.65 1.04
C ASN A 56 -4.82 -7.16 1.37
N TRP A 57 -4.54 -6.27 0.41
CA TRP A 57 -4.77 -4.83 0.57
C TRP A 57 -6.25 -4.48 0.73
N LEU A 58 -7.13 -5.07 -0.08
CA LEU A 58 -8.58 -4.84 0.01
C LEU A 58 -9.13 -5.31 1.36
N GLU A 59 -8.67 -6.45 1.87
CA GLU A 59 -9.05 -6.98 3.19
C GLU A 59 -8.60 -6.05 4.32
N ALA A 60 -7.36 -5.54 4.24
CA ALA A 60 -6.85 -4.57 5.20
C ALA A 60 -7.62 -3.24 5.17
N ALA A 61 -7.90 -2.70 3.97
CA ALA A 61 -8.66 -1.47 3.81
C ALA A 61 -10.10 -1.62 4.32
N GLN A 62 -10.73 -2.78 4.12
CA GLN A 62 -12.05 -3.08 4.66
C GLN A 62 -12.03 -3.10 6.19
N SER A 63 -11.02 -3.72 6.79
CA SER A 63 -10.86 -3.81 8.25
C SER A 63 -10.78 -2.42 8.91
N VAL A 64 -10.00 -1.50 8.32
CA VAL A 64 -9.90 -0.11 8.79
C VAL A 64 -11.26 0.60 8.77
N ARG A 65 -12.05 0.41 7.71
CA ARG A 65 -13.38 1.04 7.61
C ARG A 65 -14.37 0.49 8.64
N GLU A 66 -14.28 -0.80 8.95
CA GLU A 66 -15.13 -1.44 9.95
C GLU A 66 -14.78 -0.99 11.37
N GLU A 67 -13.48 -0.78 11.66
CA GLU A 67 -13.03 -0.19 12.93
C GLU A 67 -13.53 1.25 13.09
N GLU A 68 -13.41 2.09 12.07
CA GLU A 68 -13.93 3.47 12.10
C GLU A 68 -15.45 3.51 12.30
N ALA A 69 -16.19 2.59 11.67
CA ALA A 69 -17.64 2.49 11.81
C ALA A 69 -18.07 1.95 13.19
N SER A 70 -17.17 1.26 13.90
CA SER A 70 -17.40 0.68 15.22
C SER A 70 -16.91 1.57 16.37
N ALA A 71 -16.26 2.69 16.05
CA ALA A 71 -15.82 3.67 17.04
C ALA A 71 -17.03 4.50 17.55
N PRO A 72 -17.23 4.61 18.88
CA PRO A 72 -18.37 5.32 19.48
C PRO A 72 -18.34 6.85 19.33
#